data_AF-A0A2Z3IXV0-F1
#
_entry.id   AF-A0A2Z3IXV0-F1
#
_cell.length_a   1.000
_cell.length_b   1.000
_cell.length_c   1.000
_cell.angle_alpha   90.00
_cell.angle_beta   90.00
_cell.angle_gamma   90.00
#
_symmetry.space_group_name_H-M   'P 1'
#
loop_
_entity.id
_entity.type
_entity.pdbx_description
1 polymer ?
#
loop_
_entity_poly.entity_id
_entity_poly.type
_entity_poly.pdbx_seq_one_letter_code
_entity_poly.pdbx_strand_id
1 'polypeptide(L)'
;MAAAQASAYSLALSRLLSTRNMTPKRIDTTATVIGRADDGLAITAVHLGVNAWIPDADRAEFETMAQQAKSACLVSPLLNVEITLETHLDTARGTGARPMQGTLRLRHRRPRITAMRS
;
A
#
# COMPACT_ATOMS: atom_id res chain seq x y z
N MET A 1 -5.99 -16.94 0.23
CA MET A 1 -6.78 -15.91 0.92
C MET A 1 -6.24 -14.50 0.70
N ALA A 2 -5.00 -14.19 1.10
CA ALA A 2 -4.38 -12.87 0.91
C ALA A 2 -4.55 -12.29 -0.51
N ALA A 3 -4.08 -13.01 -1.53
CA ALA A 3 -4.16 -12.56 -2.92
C ALA A 3 -5.60 -12.32 -3.41
N ALA A 4 -6.55 -13.16 -2.98
CA ALA A 4 -7.96 -13.00 -3.33
C ALA A 4 -8.56 -11.73 -2.70
N GLN A 5 -8.24 -11.46 -1.43
CA GLN A 5 -8.66 -10.24 -0.73
C GLN A 5 -8.09 -9.00 -1.41
N ALA A 6 -6.80 -9.01 -1.76
CA ALA A 6 -6.15 -7.89 -2.45
C ALA A 6 -6.80 -7.60 -3.80
N SER A 7 -7.01 -8.64 -4.62
CA SER A 7 -7.62 -8.50 -5.95
C SER A 7 -9.09 -8.05 -5.88
N ALA A 8 -9.89 -8.63 -4.98
CA ALA A 8 -11.30 -8.26 -4.80
C ALA A 8 -11.43 -6.81 -4.30
N TYR A 9 -10.57 -6.39 -3.37
CA TYR A 9 -10.52 -5.02 -2.89
C TYR A 9 -10.12 -4.03 -4.00
N SER A 10 -9.07 -4.31 -4.78
CA SER A 10 -8.66 -3.47 -5.91
C SER A 10 -9.78 -3.28 -6.92
N LEU A 11 -10.54 -4.34 -7.22
CA LEU A 11 -11.68 -4.27 -8.12
C LEU A 11 -12.81 -3.41 -7.54
N ALA A 12 -13.16 -3.60 -6.26
CA ALA A 12 -14.19 -2.81 -5.60
C ALA A 12 -13.82 -1.32 -5.56
N LEU A 13 -12.57 -1.01 -5.20
CA LEU A 13 -12.06 0.36 -5.18
C LEU A 13 -12.10 1.00 -6.57
N SER A 14 -11.64 0.30 -7.62
CA SER A 14 -11.68 0.82 -8.98
C SER A 14 -13.11 1.15 -9.44
N ARG A 15 -14.11 0.33 -9.06
CA ARG A 15 -15.51 0.57 -9.39
C ARG A 15 -16.05 1.81 -8.69
N LEU A 16 -15.74 2.00 -7.40
CA LEU A 16 -16.15 3.18 -6.64
C LEU A 16 -15.48 4.47 -7.15
N LEU A 17 -14.19 4.41 -7.49
CA LEU A 17 -13.49 5.56 -8.07
C LEU A 17 -14.08 5.96 -9.43
N SER A 18 -14.51 4.98 -10.21
CA SER A 18 -15.14 5.20 -11.52
C SER A 18 -16.48 5.96 -11.41
N THR A 19 -17.24 5.79 -10.32
CA THR A 19 -18.51 6.53 -10.12
C THR A 19 -18.28 8.00 -9.74
N ARG A 20 -17.07 8.34 -9.28
CA ARG A 20 -16.65 9.70 -8.93
C ARG A 20 -15.80 10.37 -10.01
N ASN A 21 -15.75 9.80 -11.22
CA ASN A 21 -14.89 10.25 -12.32
C ASN A 21 -13.38 10.29 -11.97
N MET A 22 -12.98 9.62 -10.88
CA MET A 22 -11.58 9.47 -10.51
C MET A 22 -11.01 8.28 -11.27
N THR A 23 -10.13 8.54 -12.24
CA THR A 23 -9.54 7.48 -13.05
C THR A 23 -8.17 7.12 -12.50
N PRO A 24 -8.04 6.02 -11.73
CA PRO A 24 -6.75 5.59 -11.23
C PRO A 24 -5.85 5.15 -12.37
N LYS A 25 -4.61 5.65 -12.38
CA LYS A 25 -3.56 5.17 -13.28
C LYS A 25 -2.87 3.93 -12.75
N ARG A 26 -2.86 3.77 -11.41
CA ARG A 26 -2.28 2.63 -10.73
C ARG A 26 -3.02 2.37 -9.43
N ILE A 27 -3.30 1.10 -9.13
CA ILE A 27 -3.74 0.63 -7.82
C ILE A 27 -2.95 -0.64 -7.53
N ASP A 28 -2.10 -0.58 -6.51
CA ASP A 28 -1.39 -1.72 -5.96
C ASP A 28 -1.95 -2.00 -4.57
N THR A 29 -2.62 -3.13 -4.40
CA THR A 29 -3.15 -3.58 -3.10
C THR A 29 -2.36 -4.78 -2.63
N THR A 30 -1.91 -4.74 -1.39
CA THR A 30 -1.25 -5.86 -0.70
C THR A 30 -2.10 -6.29 0.48
N ALA A 31 -2.29 -7.58 0.65
CA ALA A 31 -2.98 -8.15 1.81
C ALA A 31 -2.00 -9.02 2.61
N THR A 32 -1.80 -8.69 3.87
CA THR A 32 -0.97 -9.45 4.81
C THR A 32 -1.88 -10.18 5.77
N VAL A 33 -1.82 -11.51 5.77
CA VAL A 33 -2.64 -12.36 6.65
C VAL A 33 -1.82 -12.73 7.88
N ILE A 34 -2.39 -12.49 9.05
CA ILE A 34 -1.76 -12.72 10.35
C ILE A 34 -2.50 -13.90 11.00
N GLY A 35 -1.80 -15.00 11.19
CA GLY A 35 -2.29 -16.19 11.90
C GLY A 35 -1.69 -16.31 13.29
N ARG A 36 -2.37 -17.03 14.17
CA ARG A 36 -1.83 -17.48 15.46
C ARG A 36 -1.87 -19.00 15.48
N ALA A 37 -0.82 -19.64 16.02
CA ALA A 37 -0.69 -21.08 16.05
C ALA A 37 -1.12 -21.72 17.39
N ASP A 38 -1.51 -20.90 18.38
CA ASP A 38 -1.72 -21.33 19.78
C ASP A 38 -2.89 -22.32 19.95
N ASP A 39 -3.95 -22.21 19.13
CA ASP A 39 -5.19 -23.00 19.24
C ASP A 39 -5.63 -23.59 17.88
N GLY A 40 -4.65 -23.97 17.05
CA GLY A 40 -4.86 -24.44 15.67
C GLY A 40 -4.48 -23.38 14.62
N LEU A 41 -4.48 -23.75 13.34
CA LEU A 41 -4.17 -22.85 12.22
C LEU A 41 -5.32 -21.84 12.01
N ALA A 42 -5.42 -20.86 12.91
CA ALA A 42 -6.45 -19.82 12.87
C ALA A 42 -5.88 -18.50 12.35
N ILE A 43 -6.61 -17.89 11.41
CA ILE A 43 -6.33 -16.53 10.94
C ILE A 43 -6.97 -15.56 11.93
N THR A 44 -6.20 -14.58 12.41
CA THR A 44 -6.63 -13.65 13.46
C THR A 44 -6.84 -12.23 12.94
N ALA A 45 -6.07 -11.82 11.94
CA ALA A 45 -6.21 -10.49 11.34
C ALA A 45 -5.72 -10.47 9.88
N VAL A 46 -6.17 -9.46 9.14
CA VAL A 46 -5.72 -9.15 7.79
C VAL A 46 -5.41 -7.65 7.71
N HIS A 47 -4.22 -7.30 7.24
CA HIS A 47 -3.83 -5.93 6.96
C HIS A 47 -3.84 -5.67 5.46
N LEU A 48 -4.56 -4.64 5.03
CA LEU A 48 -4.63 -4.20 3.64
C LEU A 48 -3.82 -2.91 3.46
N GLY A 49 -2.78 -2.96 2.64
CA GLY A 49 -2.04 -1.78 2.21
C GLY A 49 -2.40 -1.43 0.77
N VAL A 50 -2.77 -0.18 0.52
CA VAL A 50 -3.24 0.29 -0.80
C VAL A 50 -2.40 1.47 -1.24
N ASN A 51 -1.70 1.31 -2.36
CA ASN A 51 -1.01 2.39 -3.04
C ASN A 51 -1.74 2.72 -4.35
N ALA A 52 -2.34 3.90 -4.40
CA ALA A 52 -3.03 4.38 -5.59
C ALA A 52 -2.31 5.61 -6.17
N TRP A 53 -2.26 5.68 -7.50
CA TRP A 53 -1.86 6.89 -8.21
C TRP A 53 -3.03 7.39 -9.05
N ILE A 54 -3.53 8.57 -8.70
CA ILE A 54 -4.68 9.19 -9.36
C ILE A 54 -4.35 10.68 -9.57
N PRO A 55 -4.12 11.12 -10.82
CA PRO A 55 -3.83 12.52 -11.09
C PRO A 55 -5.05 13.38 -10.73
N ASP A 56 -4.78 14.53 -10.11
CA ASP A 56 -5.79 15.54 -9.73
C ASP A 56 -6.93 14.98 -8.85
N ALA A 57 -6.66 13.91 -8.07
CA ALA A 57 -7.63 13.34 -7.14
C ALA A 57 -7.72 14.09 -5.81
N ASP A 58 -8.93 14.16 -5.26
CA ASP A 58 -9.18 14.62 -3.91
C ASP A 58 -8.89 13.51 -2.89
N ARG A 59 -8.03 13.82 -1.92
CA ARG A 59 -7.58 12.83 -0.93
C ARG A 59 -8.70 12.39 0.01
N ALA A 60 -9.59 13.30 0.40
CA ALA A 60 -10.67 13.00 1.34
C ALA A 60 -11.74 12.12 0.68
N GLU A 61 -12.08 12.40 -0.58
CA GLU A 61 -12.96 11.52 -1.35
C GLU A 61 -12.34 10.16 -1.58
N PHE A 62 -11.04 10.10 -1.94
CA PHE A 62 -10.34 8.82 -2.10
C PHE A 62 -10.35 7.99 -0.81
N GLU A 63 -10.04 8.58 0.34
CA GLU A 63 -10.06 7.88 1.64
C GLU A 63 -11.47 7.38 1.97
N THR A 64 -12.51 8.18 1.69
CA THR A 64 -13.90 7.77 1.87
C THR A 64 -14.24 6.56 0.99
N MET A 65 -13.84 6.60 -0.29
CA MET A 65 -14.04 5.48 -1.22
C MET A 65 -13.25 4.24 -0.81
N ALA A 66 -12.03 4.40 -0.28
CA ALA A 66 -11.22 3.30 0.21
C ALA A 66 -11.86 2.61 1.42
N GLN A 67 -12.41 3.38 2.37
CA GLN A 67 -13.18 2.81 3.47
C GLN A 67 -14.46 2.12 3.00
N GLN A 68 -15.16 2.68 2.01
CA GLN A 68 -16.32 2.03 1.41
C GLN A 68 -15.94 0.73 0.68
N ALA A 69 -14.80 0.71 -0.01
CA ALA A 69 -14.28 -0.47 -0.71
C ALA A 69 -14.00 -1.63 0.26
N LYS A 70 -13.55 -1.33 1.48
CA LYS A 70 -13.36 -2.34 2.54
C LYS A 70 -14.66 -3.06 2.89
N SER A 71 -15.78 -2.34 2.96
CA SER A 71 -17.11 -2.91 3.24
C SER A 71 -17.76 -3.54 2.00
N ALA A 72 -17.42 -3.06 0.80
CA ALA A 72 -17.93 -3.60 -0.47
C ALA A 72 -17.16 -4.84 -0.97
N CYS A 73 -16.03 -5.18 -0.34
CA CYS A 73 -15.24 -6.34 -0.71
C CYS A 73 -16.02 -7.62 -0.41
N LEU A 74 -16.32 -8.41 -1.44
CA LEU A 74 -17.13 -9.64 -1.39
C LEU A 74 -16.65 -10.67 -0.36
N VAL A 75 -15.38 -10.59 0.07
CA VAL A 75 -14.76 -11.51 1.03
C VAL A 75 -14.76 -10.99 2.47
N SER A 76 -14.99 -9.69 2.71
CA SER A 76 -15.09 -9.12 4.06
C SER A 76 -16.20 -9.76 4.93
N PRO A 77 -17.43 -10.01 4.46
CA PRO A 77 -18.46 -10.64 5.30
C PRO A 77 -18.20 -12.13 5.58
N LEU A 78 -17.29 -12.76 4.85
CA LEU A 78 -16.90 -14.16 5.06
C LEU A 78 -15.76 -14.31 6.09
N LEU A 79 -15.19 -13.20 6.54
CA LEU A 79 -14.01 -13.15 7.39
C LEU A 79 -14.37 -12.55 8.75
N ASN A 80 -14.54 -13.39 9.76
CA ASN A 80 -14.76 -12.97 11.16
C ASN A 80 -13.44 -12.63 11.86
N VAL A 81 -12.62 -11.80 11.23
CA VAL A 81 -11.27 -11.44 11.69
C VAL A 81 -11.08 -9.93 11.58
N GLU A 82 -10.13 -9.38 12.33
CA GLU A 82 -9.86 -7.95 12.27
C GLU A 82 -9.25 -7.57 10.90
N ILE A 83 -9.85 -6.61 10.20
CA ILE A 83 -9.33 -6.08 8.94
C ILE A 83 -8.86 -4.65 9.16
N THR A 84 -7.57 -4.39 8.97
CA THR A 84 -6.99 -3.05 8.99
C THR A 84 -6.70 -2.57 7.57
N LEU A 85 -6.77 -1.24 7.35
CA LEU A 85 -6.57 -0.63 6.04
C LEU A 85 -5.61 0.56 6.17
N GLU A 86 -4.55 0.54 5.36
CA GLU A 86 -3.62 1.64 5.16
C GLU A 86 -3.71 2.11 3.70
N THR A 87 -3.83 3.41 3.49
CA THR A 87 -3.99 4.00 2.17
C THR A 87 -2.95 5.06 1.90
N HIS A 88 -2.28 4.94 0.76
CA HIS A 88 -1.35 5.91 0.23
C HIS A 88 -1.81 6.36 -1.16
N LEU A 89 -2.18 7.64 -1.27
CA LEU A 89 -2.56 8.26 -2.52
C LEU A 89 -1.43 9.15 -3.02
N ASP A 90 -0.95 8.86 -4.23
CA ASP A 90 -0.10 9.75 -5.01
C ASP A 90 -0.98 10.54 -5.99
N THR A 91 -0.87 11.87 -5.96
CA THR A 91 -1.61 12.78 -6.85
C THR A 91 -0.68 13.60 -7.73
N ALA A 92 0.64 13.32 -7.71
CA ALA A 92 1.61 14.18 -8.35
C ALA A 92 1.52 14.08 -9.88
N ARG A 93 1.40 15.26 -10.53
CA ARG A 93 1.65 15.44 -11.95
C ARG A 93 3.17 15.30 -12.19
N GLY A 94 3.68 14.07 -12.15
CA GLY A 94 5.09 13.77 -12.41
C GLY A 94 6.06 14.32 -11.37
N THR A 95 6.13 13.72 -10.18
CA THR A 95 7.40 13.65 -9.44
C THR A 95 7.33 12.46 -8.50
N GLY A 96 7.96 11.35 -8.90
CA GLY A 96 7.93 10.11 -8.14
C GLY A 96 8.58 10.28 -6.77
N ALA A 97 7.75 10.30 -5.72
CA ALA A 97 8.19 9.99 -4.37
C ALA A 97 8.14 8.46 -4.19
N ARG A 98 9.17 7.77 -4.69
CA ARG A 98 9.53 6.45 -4.17
C ARG A 98 10.11 6.68 -2.76
N PRO A 99 9.58 6.07 -1.68
CA PRO A 99 10.41 5.84 -0.52
C PRO A 99 11.43 4.76 -0.91
N MET A 100 12.52 5.17 -1.56
CA MET A 100 13.69 4.31 -1.68
C MET A 100 14.29 4.18 -0.29
N GLN A 101 13.94 3.08 0.38
CA GLN A 101 14.66 2.62 1.54
C GLN A 101 16.16 2.52 1.19
N GLY A 102 16.96 3.31 1.90
CA GLY A 102 18.33 2.99 2.28
C GLY A 102 19.31 2.65 1.16
N THR A 103 19.63 3.59 0.26
CA THR A 103 20.94 3.53 -0.40
C THR A 103 21.99 4.00 0.61
N LEU A 104 22.50 3.06 1.42
CA LEU A 104 23.72 3.21 2.19
C LEU A 104 24.85 3.49 1.20
N ARG A 105 25.05 4.76 0.85
CA ARG A 105 26.25 5.24 0.19
C ARG A 105 27.38 5.10 1.19
N LEU A 106 27.94 3.90 1.30
CA LEU A 106 29.31 3.69 1.76
C LEU A 106 30.23 4.47 0.81
N ARG A 107 30.35 5.77 1.07
CA ARG A 107 31.43 6.60 0.57
C ARG A 107 32.70 5.99 1.17
N HIS A 108 33.33 5.09 0.43
CA HIS A 108 34.74 4.77 0.62
C HIS A 108 35.53 6.07 0.45
N ARG A 109 35.67 6.82 1.55
CA ARG A 109 36.67 7.86 1.69
C ARG A 109 38.02 7.15 1.62
N ARG A 110 38.65 7.16 0.45
CA ARG A 110 40.10 6.89 0.35
C ARG A 110 40.82 7.97 1.15
N PRO A 111 41.64 7.65 2.16
CA PRO A 111 42.53 8.63 2.75
C PRO A 111 43.62 8.97 1.72
N ARG A 112 43.64 10.22 1.25
CA ARG A 112 44.79 10.81 0.57
C ARG A 112 45.91 10.95 1.59
N ILE A 113 46.83 9.99 1.62
CA ILE A 113 48.10 10.12 2.36
C ILE A 113 49.02 10.99 1.50
N THR A 114 49.12 12.26 1.87
CA THR A 114 50.15 13.17 1.40
C THR A 114 51.39 12.93 2.25
N ALA A 115 52.34 12.13 1.77
CA ALA A 115 53.66 12.00 2.38
C ALA A 115 54.61 13.01 1.73
N MET A 116 54.95 14.09 2.46
CA MET A 116 56.06 14.98 2.13
C MET A 116 56.54 15.71 3.40
N ARG A 117 57.87 15.69 3.61
CA ARG A 117 58.70 16.19 4.74
C ARG A 117 58.94 15.10 5.81
N SER A 118 60.18 14.70 6.12
CA SER A 118 61.48 15.39 6.07
C SER A 118 62.62 14.43 5.72
#